data_AF-A0A8C2YIQ5-F1
#
_entry.id   AF-A0A8C2YIQ5-F1
#
_cell.length_a   1.000
_cell.length_b   1.000
_cell.length_c   1.000
_cell.angle_alpha   90.00
_cell.angle_beta   90.00
_cell.angle_gamma   90.00
#
_symmetry.space_group_name_H-M   'P 1'
#
loop_
_entity.id
_entity.type
_entity.pdbx_description
1 polymer ?
#
loop_
_entity_poly.entity_id
_entity_poly.type
_entity_poly.pdbx_seq_one_letter_code
_entity_poly.pdbx_strand_id
1 'polypeptide(L)'
;MSPGLALLLGLVSALEQRIWAHSDSSSQPCIWAVPGAVIPQDGSVSIFCRAPPGVTTVRLHHEAPGGQWYDREPEGTQETVHFSLLDVKYFDAGIYSCEYFKGGDWSRCNESLELVVTGAYQDKPSLAAHPAAQVASGGTVTLRCQPLYSYDTYVLCRGGGASFPQDCSHQHHSSFLIAPVSLDQAGTYTCYGSHNHSPQQWSLPSDPLQLSVTRPAVPIVISASAAAAAFLLLVLLLLLLLLCLRRRRAKRRAACDGTKGHMRHSSSSPPVQVQGEDTGDGLQDAEPEADRQRDTQVPAAAAEDPQEVTYAQLHPTRLRAGVDPLPPRDPEPPSTQPCVYATLTLS
;
A
#
# COMPACT_ATOMS: atom_id res chain seq x y z
N MET A 1 -41.87 -1.55 32.10
CA MET A 1 -40.62 -2.33 32.29
C MET A 1 -40.34 -2.36 33.79
N SER A 2 -40.27 -3.54 34.41
CA SER A 2 -40.25 -3.65 35.88
C SER A 2 -38.87 -3.32 36.47
N PRO A 3 -38.80 -2.59 37.61
CA PRO A 3 -37.53 -2.10 38.16
C PRO A 3 -36.54 -3.21 38.57
N GLY A 4 -37.02 -4.44 38.85
CA GLY A 4 -36.15 -5.58 39.15
C GLY A 4 -35.23 -6.03 38.00
N LEU A 5 -35.63 -5.79 36.74
CA LEU A 5 -34.82 -6.16 35.57
C LEU A 5 -33.57 -5.28 35.41
N ALA A 6 -33.67 -4.00 35.75
CA ALA A 6 -32.55 -3.07 35.71
C ALA A 6 -31.48 -3.42 36.76
N LEU A 7 -31.91 -3.84 37.96
CA LEU A 7 -30.99 -4.23 39.04
C LEU A 7 -30.21 -5.50 38.70
N LEU A 8 -30.86 -6.49 38.08
CA LEU A 8 -30.19 -7.72 37.63
C LEU A 8 -29.18 -7.46 36.51
N LEU A 9 -29.51 -6.63 35.51
CA LEU A 9 -28.56 -6.23 34.46
C LEU A 9 -27.35 -5.45 35.01
N GLY A 10 -27.56 -4.62 36.03
CA GLY A 10 -26.47 -3.93 36.75
C GLY A 10 -25.55 -4.87 37.53
N LEU A 11 -26.09 -5.94 38.12
CA LEU A 11 -25.29 -6.93 38.85
C LEU A 11 -24.53 -7.89 37.92
N VAL A 12 -25.12 -8.27 36.78
CA VAL A 12 -24.42 -9.07 35.76
C VAL A 12 -23.23 -8.30 35.18
N SER A 13 -23.43 -7.05 34.76
CA SER A 13 -22.35 -6.21 34.25
C SER A 13 -21.26 -5.90 35.29
N ALA A 14 -21.60 -5.80 36.58
CA ALA A 14 -20.63 -5.66 37.65
C ALA A 14 -19.81 -6.94 37.93
N LEU A 15 -20.38 -8.14 37.75
CA LEU A 15 -19.61 -9.39 37.80
C LEU A 15 -18.72 -9.55 36.57
N GLU A 16 -19.20 -9.16 35.39
CA GLU A 16 -18.46 -9.23 34.13
C GLU A 16 -17.23 -8.30 34.17
N GLN A 17 -17.37 -7.07 34.66
CA GLN A 17 -16.23 -6.16 34.92
C GLN A 17 -15.24 -6.71 35.96
N ARG A 18 -15.66 -7.60 36.86
CA ARG A 18 -14.78 -8.25 37.83
C ARG A 18 -13.96 -9.40 37.25
N ILE A 19 -14.35 -9.94 36.09
CA ILE A 19 -13.59 -10.99 35.38
C ILE A 19 -12.51 -10.37 34.49
N TRP A 20 -12.76 -9.19 33.91
CA TRP A 20 -11.75 -8.44 33.15
C TRP A 20 -10.67 -7.78 34.03
N ALA A 21 -10.90 -7.64 35.34
CA ALA A 21 -9.94 -7.10 36.32
C ALA A 21 -8.85 -8.11 36.79
N HIS A 22 -8.63 -9.19 36.04
CA HIS A 22 -7.52 -10.13 36.26
C HIS A 22 -6.74 -10.46 34.97
N SER A 23 -6.87 -9.61 33.96
CA SER A 23 -6.00 -9.60 32.78
C SER A 23 -5.14 -8.34 32.76
N ASP A 24 -4.32 -8.15 33.81
CA ASP A 24 -3.06 -7.42 33.67
C ASP A 24 -2.10 -8.29 32.82
N SER A 25 -2.46 -8.44 31.54
CA SER A 25 -1.61 -9.03 30.51
C SER A 25 -0.44 -8.08 30.31
N SER A 26 0.65 -8.32 31.05
CA SER A 26 1.86 -7.52 30.97
C SER A 26 2.34 -7.45 29.52
N SER A 27 2.12 -6.31 28.87
CA SER A 27 2.06 -6.20 27.41
C SER A 27 3.41 -6.19 26.70
N GLN A 28 4.47 -6.54 27.41
CA GLN A 28 5.82 -6.68 26.88
C GLN A 28 6.21 -8.16 26.96
N PRO A 29 6.99 -8.69 26.00
CA PRO A 29 7.50 -10.07 26.01
C PRO A 29 8.35 -10.38 27.25
N CYS A 30 8.76 -11.63 27.44
CA CYS A 30 9.79 -11.99 28.41
C CYS A 30 11.14 -11.35 28.08
N ILE A 31 11.49 -11.26 26.79
CA ILE A 31 12.75 -10.66 26.34
C ILE A 31 12.49 -9.50 25.37
N TRP A 32 13.11 -8.36 25.60
CA TRP A 32 13.06 -7.21 24.69
C TRP A 32 14.35 -6.39 24.73
N ALA A 33 14.54 -5.55 23.71
CA ALA A 33 15.63 -4.58 23.66
C ALA A 33 15.10 -3.14 23.67
N VAL A 34 15.83 -2.26 24.37
CA VAL A 34 15.66 -0.82 24.34
C VAL A 34 17.01 -0.24 23.88
N PRO A 35 17.05 0.67 22.90
CA PRO A 35 15.93 1.35 22.24
C PRO A 35 15.23 0.56 21.11
N GLY A 36 15.78 -0.58 20.70
CA GLY A 36 15.19 -1.47 19.69
C GLY A 36 16.08 -2.68 19.43
N ALA A 37 15.65 -3.57 18.53
CA ALA A 37 16.38 -4.81 18.19
C ALA A 37 17.37 -4.66 17.02
N VAL A 38 17.28 -3.57 16.24
CA VAL A 38 18.21 -3.25 15.15
C VAL A 38 19.09 -2.10 15.62
N ILE A 39 20.42 -2.28 15.65
CA ILE A 39 21.39 -1.36 16.27
C ILE A 39 22.54 -1.08 15.27
N PRO A 40 23.05 0.15 15.14
CA PRO A 40 24.25 0.42 14.35
C PRO A 40 25.52 -0.05 15.07
N GLN A 41 26.59 -0.34 14.32
CA GLN A 41 27.92 -0.47 14.91
C GLN A 41 28.28 0.77 15.74
N ASP A 42 29.06 0.53 16.80
CA ASP A 42 29.43 1.53 17.82
C ASP A 42 28.23 2.10 18.61
N GLY A 43 27.03 1.56 18.40
CA GLY A 43 25.83 1.86 19.18
C GLY A 43 25.82 1.16 20.54
N SER A 44 24.74 1.36 21.27
CA SER A 44 24.48 0.74 22.57
C SER A 44 23.05 0.22 22.65
N VAL A 45 22.86 -0.92 23.31
CA VAL A 45 21.53 -1.53 23.53
C VAL A 45 21.45 -2.14 24.92
N SER A 46 20.28 -1.98 25.56
CA SER A 46 19.95 -2.69 26.80
C SER A 46 18.93 -3.77 26.50
N ILE A 47 19.33 -5.02 26.70
CA ILE A 47 18.46 -6.20 26.61
C ILE A 47 17.89 -6.48 28.00
N PHE A 48 16.57 -6.67 28.06
CA PHE A 48 15.83 -6.89 29.29
C PHE A 48 15.25 -8.31 29.30
N CYS A 49 15.38 -8.98 30.44
CA CYS A 49 14.76 -10.25 30.74
C CYS A 49 13.74 -10.06 31.88
N ARG A 50 12.48 -10.44 31.67
CA ARG A 50 11.50 -10.62 32.74
C ARG A 50 11.66 -12.00 33.36
N ALA A 51 11.70 -12.05 34.68
CA ALA A 51 11.80 -13.28 35.44
C ALA A 51 10.75 -13.28 36.59
N PRO A 52 10.19 -14.44 36.95
CA PRO A 52 9.20 -14.51 38.03
C PRO A 52 9.86 -14.18 39.39
N PRO A 53 9.15 -13.55 40.34
CA PRO A 53 9.73 -13.15 41.62
C PRO A 53 10.33 -14.34 42.39
N GLY A 54 11.46 -14.10 43.07
CA GLY A 54 12.21 -15.13 43.80
C GLY A 54 13.09 -16.04 42.94
N VAL A 55 13.47 -15.60 41.73
CA VAL A 55 14.67 -16.11 41.03
C VAL A 55 15.94 -15.64 41.74
N THR A 56 17.01 -16.44 41.68
CA THR A 56 18.32 -16.05 42.26
C THR A 56 19.32 -15.62 41.20
N THR A 57 19.13 -16.04 39.95
CA THR A 57 20.03 -15.72 38.83
C THR A 57 19.19 -15.59 37.56
N VAL A 58 19.48 -14.57 36.76
CA VAL A 58 18.98 -14.40 35.40
C VAL A 58 20.19 -14.41 34.48
N ARG A 59 20.10 -15.21 33.42
CA ARG A 59 21.13 -15.42 32.41
C ARG A 59 20.61 -14.92 31.06
N LEU A 60 21.36 -14.05 30.43
CA LEU A 60 21.20 -13.74 29.01
C LEU A 60 22.16 -14.63 28.22
N HIS A 61 21.64 -15.48 27.35
CA HIS A 61 22.42 -16.35 26.47
C HIS A 61 22.45 -15.80 25.05
N HIS A 62 23.62 -15.83 24.41
CA HIS A 62 23.82 -15.46 23.00
C HIS A 62 24.05 -16.73 22.17
N GLU A 63 23.10 -17.04 21.29
CA GLU A 63 23.05 -18.27 20.50
C GLU A 63 23.96 -18.13 19.25
N ALA A 64 25.28 -18.15 19.47
CA ALA A 64 26.31 -18.04 18.44
C ALA A 64 27.40 -19.13 18.56
N PRO A 65 28.21 -19.40 17.51
CA PRO A 65 29.36 -20.31 17.61
C PRO A 65 30.42 -19.75 18.58
N GLY A 66 30.63 -20.44 19.71
CA GLY A 66 31.43 -19.91 20.83
C GLY A 66 30.63 -19.02 21.79
N GLY A 67 29.29 -19.18 21.80
CA GLY A 67 28.32 -18.33 22.49
C GLY A 67 28.66 -18.01 23.94
N GLN A 68 28.51 -16.73 24.26
CA GLN A 68 28.71 -16.19 25.60
C GLN A 68 27.38 -16.17 26.37
N TRP A 69 27.48 -16.08 27.69
CA TRP A 69 26.33 -15.81 28.55
C TRP A 69 26.71 -14.78 29.62
N TYR A 70 25.71 -14.00 30.00
CA TYR A 70 25.85 -12.93 30.99
C TYR A 70 24.92 -13.24 32.15
N ASP A 71 25.50 -13.40 33.34
CA ASP A 71 24.74 -13.69 34.56
C ASP A 71 24.54 -12.42 35.40
N ARG A 72 23.35 -12.29 35.98
CA ARG A 72 22.95 -11.23 36.90
C ARG A 72 22.15 -11.84 38.05
N GLU A 73 22.46 -11.41 39.27
CA GLU A 73 21.61 -11.67 40.43
C GLU A 73 20.57 -10.53 40.53
N PRO A 74 19.25 -10.81 40.55
CA PRO A 74 18.22 -9.79 40.72
C PRO A 74 18.16 -9.28 42.16
N GLU A 75 17.91 -7.97 42.33
CA GLU A 75 17.84 -7.35 43.65
C GLU A 75 16.46 -7.56 44.29
N GLY A 76 16.40 -8.42 45.32
CA GLY A 76 15.20 -8.65 46.13
C GLY A 76 14.04 -9.28 45.35
N THR A 77 13.00 -8.49 45.05
CA THR A 77 11.82 -8.92 44.29
C THR A 77 11.81 -8.37 42.86
N GLN A 78 12.97 -8.04 42.30
CA GLN A 78 13.11 -7.52 40.94
C GLN A 78 12.64 -8.54 39.89
N GLU A 79 11.55 -8.22 39.21
CA GLU A 79 10.96 -9.05 38.15
C GLU A 79 11.57 -8.79 36.75
N THR A 80 12.47 -7.82 36.62
CA THR A 80 13.07 -7.44 35.33
C THR A 80 14.53 -7.05 35.50
N VAL A 81 15.41 -7.79 34.84
CA VAL A 81 16.87 -7.64 34.88
C VAL A 81 17.36 -7.18 33.51
N HIS A 82 18.37 -6.31 33.47
CA HIS A 82 18.89 -5.76 32.22
C HIS A 82 20.40 -5.99 32.05
N PHE A 83 20.78 -6.12 30.78
CA PHE A 83 22.13 -6.34 30.27
C PHE A 83 22.42 -5.25 29.25
N SER A 84 23.47 -4.47 29.46
CA SER A 84 23.82 -3.37 28.56
C SER A 84 25.03 -3.75 27.72
N LEU A 85 24.84 -3.81 26.41
CA LEU A 85 25.89 -3.95 25.41
C LEU A 85 26.28 -2.54 24.95
N LEU A 86 27.58 -2.24 25.02
CA LEU A 86 28.17 -0.96 24.62
C LEU A 86 29.14 -1.21 23.46
N ASP A 87 29.38 -0.19 22.65
CA ASP A 87 30.31 -0.23 21.50
C ASP A 87 30.03 -1.41 20.54
N VAL A 88 28.73 -1.69 20.30
CA VAL A 88 28.23 -2.92 19.62
C VAL A 88 28.94 -3.18 18.29
N LYS A 89 29.37 -4.43 18.08
CA LYS A 89 30.09 -4.90 16.88
C LYS A 89 29.27 -5.94 16.13
N TYR A 90 29.69 -6.23 14.88
CA TYR A 90 29.01 -7.20 14.01
C TYR A 90 28.90 -8.62 14.60
N PHE A 91 29.80 -9.00 15.53
CA PHE A 91 29.77 -10.31 16.19
C PHE A 91 28.77 -10.39 17.34
N ASP A 92 28.24 -9.27 17.84
CA ASP A 92 27.16 -9.25 18.82
C ASP A 92 25.79 -9.50 18.16
N ALA A 93 25.71 -9.44 16.83
CA ALA A 93 24.50 -9.81 16.10
C ALA A 93 24.14 -11.29 16.33
N GLY A 94 22.85 -11.60 16.39
CA GLY A 94 22.38 -12.98 16.54
C GLY A 94 21.11 -13.10 17.38
N ILE A 95 20.83 -14.33 17.82
CA ILE A 95 19.65 -14.65 18.62
C ILE A 95 20.04 -14.65 20.10
N TYR A 96 19.24 -13.98 20.92
CA TYR A 96 19.39 -13.92 22.37
C TYR A 96 18.19 -14.60 23.05
N SER A 97 18.45 -15.32 24.14
CA SER A 97 17.43 -15.96 24.96
C SER A 97 17.66 -15.72 26.46
N CYS A 98 16.57 -15.58 27.21
CA CYS A 98 16.62 -15.40 28.66
C CYS A 98 16.37 -16.74 29.38
N GLU A 99 17.27 -17.06 30.31
CA GLU A 99 17.13 -18.17 31.24
C GLU A 99 17.13 -17.62 32.68
N TYR A 100 16.49 -18.33 33.61
CA TYR A 100 16.49 -17.98 35.02
C TYR A 100 16.59 -19.21 35.90
N PHE A 101 17.25 -19.05 37.05
CA PHE A 101 17.42 -20.09 38.05
C PHE A 101 16.51 -19.84 39.26
N LYS A 102 15.74 -20.86 39.65
CA LYS A 102 14.82 -20.78 40.79
C LYS A 102 14.66 -22.14 41.46
N GLY A 103 14.82 -22.17 42.78
CA GLY A 103 14.51 -23.35 43.60
C GLY A 103 15.39 -24.59 43.36
N GLY A 104 16.47 -24.48 42.60
CA GLY A 104 17.35 -25.59 42.22
C GLY A 104 17.35 -25.91 40.73
N ASP A 105 16.39 -25.38 39.97
CA ASP A 105 16.21 -25.67 38.55
C ASP A 105 16.40 -24.43 37.65
N TRP A 106 16.91 -24.67 36.44
CA TRP A 106 16.91 -23.70 35.36
C TRP A 106 15.60 -23.77 34.58
N SER A 107 15.11 -22.61 34.15
CA SER A 107 13.98 -22.47 33.24
C SER A 107 14.29 -21.40 32.20
N ARG A 108 13.84 -21.59 30.97
CA ARG A 108 14.02 -20.63 29.88
C ARG A 108 12.70 -19.96 29.51
N CYS A 109 12.79 -18.76 28.97
CA CYS A 109 11.68 -18.21 28.21
C CYS A 109 11.57 -18.89 26.83
N ASN A 110 10.34 -19.02 26.35
CA ASN A 110 10.03 -19.57 25.02
C ASN A 110 10.21 -18.54 23.89
N GLU A 111 10.42 -17.27 24.25
CA GLU A 111 10.65 -16.16 23.33
C GLU A 111 12.16 -15.88 23.23
N SER A 112 12.59 -15.45 22.06
CA SER A 112 13.96 -15.00 21.78
C SER A 112 13.93 -13.61 21.14
N LEU A 113 15.06 -12.90 21.26
CA LEU A 113 15.30 -11.60 20.67
C LEU A 113 16.32 -11.76 19.54
N GLU A 114 15.93 -11.42 18.31
CA GLU A 114 16.87 -11.31 17.20
C GLU A 114 17.50 -9.92 17.20
N LEU A 115 18.76 -9.82 17.64
CA LEU A 115 19.54 -8.59 17.62
C LEU A 115 20.27 -8.46 16.30
N VAL A 116 19.95 -7.40 15.55
CA VAL A 116 20.53 -7.08 14.25
C VAL A 116 21.55 -5.96 14.41
N VAL A 117 22.71 -6.10 13.74
CA VAL A 117 23.75 -5.05 13.70
C VAL A 117 23.93 -4.52 12.28
N THR A 118 23.65 -3.23 12.09
CA THR A 118 23.83 -2.51 10.81
C THR A 118 25.22 -1.88 10.70
N GLY A 119 25.74 -1.77 9.47
CA GLY A 119 27.14 -1.40 9.22
C GLY A 119 28.13 -2.54 9.42
N ALA A 120 27.67 -3.80 9.52
CA ALA A 120 28.53 -4.98 9.48
C ALA A 120 29.32 -5.08 8.17
N TYR A 121 28.68 -4.70 7.06
CA TYR A 121 29.31 -4.50 5.76
C TYR A 121 29.40 -3.00 5.44
N GLN A 122 30.56 -2.58 4.94
CA GLN A 122 30.92 -1.16 4.79
C GLN A 122 30.45 -0.53 3.48
N ASP A 123 29.82 -1.28 2.58
CA ASP A 123 29.15 -0.70 1.43
C ASP A 123 27.76 -0.16 1.80
N LYS A 124 27.37 0.91 1.12
CA LYS A 124 26.10 1.61 1.31
C LYS A 124 25.24 1.40 0.06
N PRO A 125 24.10 0.69 0.15
CA PRO A 125 23.20 0.56 -0.98
C PRO A 125 22.50 1.88 -1.28
N SER A 126 22.09 2.06 -2.53
CA SER A 126 21.19 3.14 -2.94
C SER A 126 19.74 2.64 -3.00
N LEU A 127 18.77 3.53 -2.75
CA LEU A 127 17.35 3.21 -2.75
C LEU A 127 16.62 4.16 -3.71
N ALA A 128 15.91 3.60 -4.68
CA ALA A 128 15.15 4.35 -5.69
C ALA A 128 13.68 3.93 -5.72
N ALA A 129 12.78 4.84 -6.09
CA ALA A 129 11.36 4.56 -6.29
C ALA A 129 11.00 4.64 -7.78
N HIS A 130 10.26 3.65 -8.27
CA HIS A 130 9.79 3.59 -9.65
C HIS A 130 8.25 3.39 -9.70
N PRO A 131 7.50 4.18 -10.49
CA PRO A 131 7.96 5.26 -11.37
C PRO A 131 8.39 6.53 -10.64
N ALA A 132 7.88 6.79 -9.43
CA ALA A 132 8.23 7.95 -8.60
C ALA A 132 7.95 7.67 -7.11
N ALA A 133 8.55 8.48 -6.23
CA ALA A 133 8.28 8.45 -4.78
C ALA A 133 7.00 9.22 -4.36
N GLN A 134 6.24 9.75 -5.32
CA GLN A 134 4.92 10.35 -5.10
C GLN A 134 3.88 9.55 -5.88
N VAL A 135 2.89 9.01 -5.17
CA VAL A 135 1.96 8.01 -5.71
C VAL A 135 0.55 8.34 -5.22
N ALA A 136 -0.47 8.11 -6.05
CA ALA A 136 -1.85 8.17 -5.58
C ALA A 136 -2.23 6.86 -4.87
N SER A 137 -3.04 6.94 -3.81
CA SER A 137 -3.55 5.75 -3.14
C SER A 137 -4.40 4.91 -4.10
N GLY A 138 -4.27 3.58 -4.02
CA GLY A 138 -4.77 2.64 -5.04
C GLY A 138 -3.81 2.44 -6.22
N GLY A 139 -2.76 3.26 -6.34
CA GLY A 139 -1.69 3.10 -7.34
C GLY A 139 -0.67 2.03 -6.97
N THR A 140 0.45 2.03 -7.69
CA THR A 140 1.54 1.04 -7.57
C THR A 140 2.88 1.75 -7.55
N VAL A 141 3.81 1.29 -6.71
CA VAL A 141 5.22 1.71 -6.71
C VAL A 141 6.13 0.54 -6.42
N THR A 142 7.30 0.52 -7.04
CA THR A 142 8.38 -0.41 -6.73
C THR A 142 9.53 0.35 -6.09
N LEU A 143 9.89 0.00 -4.86
CA LEU A 143 11.10 0.48 -4.19
C LEU A 143 12.25 -0.48 -4.49
N ARG A 144 13.32 0.01 -5.11
CA ARG A 144 14.46 -0.80 -5.55
C ARG A 144 15.71 -0.44 -4.78
N CYS A 145 16.22 -1.40 -4.02
CA CYS A 145 17.53 -1.37 -3.41
C CYS A 145 18.60 -1.72 -4.46
N GLN A 146 19.73 -1.03 -4.43
CA GLN A 146 20.79 -1.11 -5.43
C GLN A 146 22.16 -1.02 -4.72
N PRO A 147 22.70 -2.15 -4.22
CA PRO A 147 24.01 -2.21 -3.57
C PRO A 147 25.16 -2.11 -4.59
N LEU A 148 26.38 -1.87 -4.09
CA LEU A 148 27.60 -1.96 -4.91
C LEU A 148 28.02 -3.43 -5.14
N TYR A 149 27.73 -4.30 -4.18
CA TYR A 149 28.03 -5.73 -4.21
C TYR A 149 26.74 -6.56 -4.06
N SER A 150 26.72 -7.79 -4.57
CA SER A 150 25.53 -8.64 -4.50
C SER A 150 25.29 -9.21 -3.10
N TYR A 151 24.10 -8.99 -2.56
CA TYR A 151 23.60 -9.63 -1.35
C TYR A 151 22.63 -10.78 -1.67
N ASP A 152 22.55 -11.74 -0.74
CA ASP A 152 21.61 -12.87 -0.82
C ASP A 152 20.20 -12.48 -0.35
N THR A 153 20.13 -11.56 0.61
CA THR A 153 18.88 -11.03 1.18
C THR A 153 18.94 -9.51 1.19
N TYR A 154 17.86 -8.89 0.73
CA TYR A 154 17.62 -7.45 0.76
C TYR A 154 16.59 -7.17 1.84
N VAL A 155 16.82 -6.13 2.62
CA VAL A 155 15.91 -5.70 3.68
C VAL A 155 15.46 -4.27 3.38
N LEU A 156 14.16 -4.03 3.47
CA LEU A 156 13.54 -2.71 3.32
C LEU A 156 12.75 -2.40 4.59
N CYS A 157 13.14 -1.38 5.34
CA CYS A 157 12.49 -0.97 6.59
C CYS A 157 11.70 0.34 6.39
N ARG A 158 10.53 0.42 7.04
CA ARG A 158 9.65 1.60 7.04
C ARG A 158 9.73 2.31 8.39
N GLY A 159 10.25 3.53 8.39
CA GLY A 159 10.80 4.17 9.58
C GLY A 159 12.30 3.90 9.68
N GLY A 160 13.03 4.78 10.37
CA GLY A 160 14.49 4.82 10.31
C GLY A 160 15.06 6.24 10.19
N GLY A 161 14.46 7.21 10.88
CA GLY A 161 15.04 8.55 11.01
C GLY A 161 16.10 8.56 12.13
N ALA A 162 15.96 9.46 13.10
CA ALA A 162 16.68 9.37 14.39
C ALA A 162 16.15 8.23 15.30
N SER A 163 15.40 7.28 14.75
CA SER A 163 14.76 6.15 15.41
C SER A 163 15.23 4.86 14.74
N PHE A 164 15.39 3.79 15.52
CA PHE A 164 15.80 2.49 15.00
C PHE A 164 14.81 1.95 13.96
N PRO A 165 15.28 1.15 12.98
CA PRO A 165 14.42 0.54 11.98
C PRO A 165 13.26 -0.23 12.62
N GLN A 166 12.06 0.04 12.13
CA GLN A 166 10.83 -0.68 12.47
C GLN A 166 10.24 -1.21 11.17
N ASP A 167 9.37 -2.23 11.27
CA ASP A 167 8.59 -2.76 10.15
C ASP A 167 9.43 -3.04 8.88
N CYS A 168 10.26 -4.08 8.96
CA CYS A 168 11.19 -4.48 7.91
C CYS A 168 10.65 -5.67 7.08
N SER A 169 10.77 -5.59 5.76
CA SER A 169 10.48 -6.65 4.81
C SER A 169 11.77 -7.24 4.25
N HIS A 170 11.86 -8.58 4.19
CA HIS A 170 13.05 -9.32 3.75
C HIS A 170 12.74 -10.09 2.47
N GLN A 171 13.57 -9.95 1.42
CA GLN A 171 13.37 -10.61 0.13
C GLN A 171 14.70 -10.97 -0.54
N HIS A 172 14.75 -12.05 -1.32
CA HIS A 172 15.95 -12.47 -2.07
C HIS A 172 16.20 -11.68 -3.37
N HIS A 173 15.37 -10.69 -3.66
CA HIS A 173 15.55 -9.80 -4.81
C HIS A 173 15.39 -8.34 -4.41
N SER A 174 16.14 -7.45 -5.07
CA SER A 174 16.31 -6.07 -4.61
C SER A 174 15.14 -5.13 -4.91
N SER A 175 14.00 -5.63 -5.37
CA SER A 175 12.81 -4.85 -5.73
C SER A 175 11.61 -5.22 -4.85
N PHE A 176 11.02 -4.22 -4.20
CA PHE A 176 9.88 -4.34 -3.29
C PHE A 176 8.66 -3.66 -3.91
N LEU A 177 7.67 -4.46 -4.31
CA LEU A 177 6.43 -3.98 -4.91
C LEU A 177 5.41 -3.60 -3.82
N ILE A 178 4.90 -2.38 -3.87
CA ILE A 178 3.80 -1.90 -3.02
C ILE A 178 2.60 -1.64 -3.94
N ALA A 179 1.60 -2.51 -3.89
CA ALA A 179 0.38 -2.44 -4.68
C ALA A 179 -0.78 -3.18 -4.00
N PRO A 180 -1.99 -2.58 -3.86
CA PRO A 180 -2.29 -1.17 -4.03
C PRO A 180 -1.69 -0.32 -2.89
N VAL A 181 -1.19 0.88 -3.20
CA VAL A 181 -0.61 1.78 -2.18
C VAL A 181 -1.70 2.39 -1.28
N SER A 182 -1.59 2.23 0.03
CA SER A 182 -2.48 2.83 1.04
C SER A 182 -1.84 4.04 1.74
N LEU A 183 -2.65 4.89 2.41
CA LEU A 183 -2.16 6.11 3.04
C LEU A 183 -1.21 5.84 4.23
N ASP A 184 -1.38 4.73 4.94
CA ASP A 184 -0.51 4.30 6.03
C ASP A 184 0.89 3.86 5.54
N GLN A 185 1.02 3.48 4.26
CA GLN A 185 2.31 3.16 3.64
C GLN A 185 3.13 4.41 3.27
N ALA A 186 2.62 5.62 3.48
CA ALA A 186 3.45 6.82 3.41
C ALA A 186 4.49 6.82 4.53
N GLY A 187 5.72 7.23 4.23
CA GLY A 187 6.79 7.29 5.24
C GLY A 187 8.20 7.25 4.66
N THR A 188 9.17 7.19 5.57
CA THR A 188 10.60 7.11 5.23
C THR A 188 11.02 5.67 5.10
N TYR A 189 11.63 5.31 3.98
CA TYR A 189 12.15 3.99 3.71
C TYR A 189 13.68 3.99 3.68
N THR A 190 14.30 2.97 4.27
CA THR A 190 15.74 2.68 4.15
C THR A 190 15.92 1.23 3.73
N CYS A 191 16.95 0.94 2.91
CA CYS A 191 17.29 -0.42 2.54
C CYS A 191 18.70 -0.84 2.97
N TYR A 192 18.84 -2.14 3.16
CA TYR A 192 20.05 -2.82 3.62
C TYR A 192 20.24 -4.11 2.82
N GLY A 193 21.47 -4.64 2.82
CA GLY A 193 21.78 -5.99 2.36
C GLY A 193 22.31 -6.87 3.49
N SER A 194 22.04 -8.17 3.44
CA SER A 194 22.63 -9.18 4.30
C SER A 194 22.90 -10.49 3.55
N HIS A 195 23.74 -11.33 4.15
CA HIS A 195 24.11 -12.64 3.61
C HIS A 195 23.38 -13.78 4.34
N ASN A 196 23.09 -14.87 3.62
CA ASN A 196 22.32 -15.99 4.18
C ASN A 196 23.05 -16.72 5.33
N HIS A 197 24.38 -16.59 5.42
CA HIS A 197 25.19 -17.18 6.50
C HIS A 197 25.28 -16.28 7.75
N SER A 198 24.78 -15.05 7.68
CA SER A 198 24.83 -14.05 8.75
C SER A 198 23.65 -13.05 8.62
N PRO A 199 22.39 -13.52 8.69
CA PRO A 199 21.22 -12.70 8.36
C PRO A 199 20.98 -11.52 9.31
N GLN A 200 21.50 -11.57 10.55
CA GLN A 200 21.47 -10.47 11.52
C GLN A 200 22.57 -9.40 11.30
N GLN A 201 23.50 -9.63 10.36
CA GLN A 201 24.55 -8.66 10.01
C GLN A 201 24.13 -7.94 8.73
N TRP A 202 23.88 -6.63 8.82
CA TRP A 202 23.38 -5.82 7.71
C TRP A 202 24.44 -4.81 7.25
N SER A 203 24.35 -4.41 5.98
CA SER A 203 25.12 -3.31 5.38
C SER A 203 24.94 -1.98 6.13
N LEU A 204 25.66 -0.94 5.70
CA LEU A 204 25.26 0.43 6.03
C LEU A 204 23.84 0.72 5.50
N PRO A 205 23.07 1.62 6.14
CA PRO A 205 21.76 2.05 5.65
C PRO A 205 21.89 2.82 4.34
N SER A 206 20.96 2.60 3.40
CA SER A 206 20.78 3.50 2.26
C SER A 206 20.46 4.93 2.70
N ASP A 207 20.61 5.89 1.78
CA ASP A 207 19.97 7.19 1.99
C ASP A 207 18.44 7.02 2.12
N PRO A 208 17.80 7.78 3.01
CA PRO A 208 16.37 7.63 3.30
C PRO A 208 15.51 8.18 2.15
N LEU A 209 14.58 7.34 1.66
CA LEU A 209 13.62 7.71 0.62
C LEU A 209 12.25 8.02 1.24
N GLN A 210 11.73 9.24 1.03
CA GLN A 210 10.38 9.60 1.48
C GLN A 210 9.33 9.19 0.45
N LEU A 211 8.51 8.19 0.77
CA LEU A 211 7.34 7.81 -0.02
C LEU A 211 6.14 8.65 0.41
N SER A 212 5.57 9.41 -0.53
CA SER A 212 4.40 10.26 -0.30
C SER A 212 3.17 9.73 -1.02
N VAL A 213 2.09 9.51 -0.28
CA VAL A 213 0.84 8.96 -0.81
C VAL A 213 -0.24 10.04 -0.83
N THR A 214 -0.73 10.36 -2.01
CA THR A 214 -1.82 11.33 -2.20
C THR A 214 -3.18 10.62 -2.20
N ARG A 215 -4.24 11.29 -1.75
CA ARG A 215 -5.60 10.75 -1.85
C ARG A 215 -6.03 10.71 -3.32
N PRO A 216 -6.83 9.72 -3.75
CA PRO A 216 -7.39 9.72 -5.09
C PRO A 216 -8.24 10.98 -5.27
N ALA A 217 -7.98 11.76 -6.32
CA ALA A 217 -8.85 12.85 -6.68
C ALA A 217 -10.18 12.26 -7.17
N VAL A 218 -11.21 12.27 -6.33
CA VAL A 218 -12.59 12.06 -6.79
C VAL A 218 -12.90 13.16 -7.81
N PRO A 219 -13.15 12.82 -9.09
CA PRO A 219 -13.39 13.84 -10.10
C PRO A 219 -14.72 14.54 -9.77
N ILE A 220 -14.63 15.81 -9.35
CA ILE A 220 -15.75 16.70 -9.03
C ILE A 220 -16.79 16.73 -10.18
N VAL A 221 -16.34 16.46 -11.41
CA VAL A 221 -17.14 16.29 -12.63
C VAL A 221 -18.27 15.25 -12.48
N ILE A 222 -18.08 14.18 -11.69
CA ILE A 222 -19.11 13.13 -11.49
C ILE A 222 -20.24 13.64 -10.57
N SER A 223 -19.93 14.44 -9.53
CA SER A 223 -20.98 15.03 -8.69
C SER A 223 -21.73 16.16 -9.41
N ALA A 224 -21.01 16.98 -10.20
CA ALA A 224 -21.60 18.04 -11.00
C ALA A 224 -22.54 17.51 -12.10
N SER A 225 -22.14 16.45 -12.81
CA SER A 225 -22.98 15.85 -13.87
C SER A 225 -24.24 15.17 -13.32
N ALA A 226 -24.14 14.47 -12.19
CA ALA A 226 -25.30 13.87 -11.53
C ALA A 226 -26.31 14.94 -11.05
N ALA A 227 -25.83 16.04 -10.45
CA ALA A 227 -26.67 17.15 -10.04
C ALA A 227 -27.35 17.86 -11.24
N ALA A 228 -26.60 18.10 -12.33
CA ALA A 228 -27.13 18.70 -13.54
C ALA A 228 -28.19 17.82 -14.22
N ALA A 229 -27.97 16.51 -14.30
CA ALA A 229 -28.93 15.55 -14.85
C ALA A 229 -30.22 15.47 -14.00
N ALA A 230 -30.09 15.45 -12.66
CA ALA A 230 -31.23 15.48 -11.75
C ALA A 230 -32.05 16.78 -11.89
N PHE A 231 -31.38 17.93 -12.04
CA PHE A 231 -32.02 19.22 -12.27
C PHE A 231 -32.77 19.26 -13.61
N LEU A 232 -32.15 18.78 -14.70
CA LEU A 232 -32.77 18.69 -16.02
C LEU A 232 -34.02 17.78 -16.02
N LEU A 233 -33.97 16.64 -15.34
CA LEU A 233 -35.13 15.75 -15.17
C LEU A 233 -36.26 16.43 -14.39
N LEU A 234 -35.94 17.17 -13.33
CA LEU A 234 -36.94 17.88 -12.53
C LEU A 234 -37.61 19.02 -13.32
N VAL A 235 -36.84 19.77 -14.13
CA VAL A 235 -37.38 20.78 -15.06
C VAL A 235 -38.27 20.14 -16.12
N LEU A 236 -37.87 19.00 -16.70
CA LEU A 236 -38.67 18.28 -17.69
C LEU A 236 -40.00 17.79 -17.10
N LEU A 237 -39.98 17.20 -15.90
CA LEU A 237 -41.18 16.76 -15.18
C LEU A 237 -42.13 17.93 -14.89
N LEU A 238 -41.58 19.09 -14.50
CA LEU A 238 -42.36 20.29 -14.21
C LEU A 238 -42.98 20.89 -15.48
N LEU A 239 -42.26 20.90 -16.61
CA LEU A 239 -42.81 21.27 -17.92
C LEU A 239 -43.93 20.30 -18.37
N LEU A 240 -43.74 19.00 -18.21
CA LEU A 240 -44.76 17.99 -18.52
C LEU A 240 -46.01 18.15 -17.64
N LEU A 241 -45.85 18.44 -16.34
CA LEU A 241 -46.94 18.78 -15.43
C LEU A 241 -47.68 20.05 -15.89
N LEU A 242 -46.97 21.13 -16.22
CA LEU A 242 -47.56 22.37 -16.72
C LEU A 242 -48.31 22.15 -18.05
N LEU A 243 -47.76 21.36 -18.97
CA LEU A 243 -48.44 20.98 -20.23
C LEU A 243 -49.67 20.12 -19.96
N CYS A 244 -49.60 19.14 -19.05
CA CYS A 244 -50.75 18.35 -18.61
C CYS A 244 -51.84 19.22 -17.97
N LEU A 245 -51.47 20.18 -17.12
CA LEU A 245 -52.41 21.13 -16.51
C LEU A 245 -53.01 22.08 -17.55
N ARG A 246 -52.22 22.58 -18.52
CA ARG A 246 -52.72 23.37 -19.66
C ARG A 246 -53.70 22.55 -20.52
N ARG A 247 -53.38 21.30 -20.86
CA ARG A 247 -54.28 20.38 -21.59
C ARG A 247 -55.55 20.07 -20.80
N ARG A 248 -55.46 19.82 -19.48
CA ARG A 248 -56.64 19.65 -18.60
C ARG A 248 -57.50 20.90 -18.53
N ARG A 249 -56.90 22.09 -18.44
CA ARG A 249 -57.61 23.39 -18.46
C ARG A 249 -58.25 23.65 -19.83
N ALA A 250 -57.55 23.37 -20.93
CA ALA A 250 -58.09 23.48 -22.29
C ALA A 250 -59.24 22.49 -22.54
N LYS A 251 -59.12 21.23 -22.09
CA LYS A 251 -60.21 20.24 -22.17
C LYS A 251 -61.41 20.62 -21.29
N ARG A 252 -61.19 21.24 -20.13
CA ARG A 252 -62.28 21.85 -19.32
C ARG A 252 -62.92 23.07 -19.98
N ARG A 253 -62.16 23.88 -20.75
CA ARG A 253 -62.70 25.01 -21.51
C ARG A 253 -63.50 24.56 -22.74
N ALA A 254 -63.00 23.56 -23.48
CA ALA A 254 -63.69 22.97 -24.63
C ALA A 254 -65.00 22.26 -24.24
N ALA A 255 -65.15 21.83 -22.97
CA ALA A 255 -66.41 21.31 -22.44
C ALA A 255 -67.48 22.40 -22.17
N CYS A 256 -67.15 23.69 -22.35
CA CYS A 256 -68.09 24.81 -22.21
C CYS A 256 -68.36 25.55 -23.53
N ASP A 257 -67.65 25.23 -24.62
CA ASP A 257 -67.72 25.95 -25.91
C ASP A 257 -68.36 25.09 -27.01
N GLY A 258 -69.52 24.52 -26.66
CA GLY A 258 -70.26 23.55 -27.48
C GLY A 258 -71.52 24.12 -28.14
N THR A 259 -71.58 25.41 -28.50
CA THR A 259 -72.77 25.98 -29.17
C THR A 259 -72.44 27.21 -30.04
N LYS A 260 -72.75 27.10 -31.35
CA LYS A 260 -72.57 28.10 -32.45
C LYS A 260 -71.11 28.29 -32.90
N GLY A 261 -70.81 28.45 -34.20
CA GLY A 261 -71.70 28.37 -35.35
C GLY A 261 -71.26 29.21 -36.56
N HIS A 262 -70.63 28.56 -37.54
CA HIS A 262 -70.92 28.72 -38.98
C HIS A 262 -70.62 30.08 -39.70
N MET A 263 -69.61 30.07 -40.59
CA MET A 263 -69.70 30.47 -42.03
C MET A 263 -69.74 31.98 -42.40
N ARG A 264 -69.28 32.51 -43.56
CA ARG A 264 -68.15 32.29 -44.52
C ARG A 264 -68.14 33.50 -45.52
N HIS A 265 -67.14 33.57 -46.41
CA HIS A 265 -67.16 34.10 -47.79
C HIS A 265 -67.02 35.65 -47.96
N SER A 266 -66.01 36.19 -48.67
CA SER A 266 -65.74 36.22 -50.15
C SER A 266 -66.53 37.37 -50.85
N SER A 267 -66.06 38.12 -51.87
CA SER A 267 -64.89 38.09 -52.77
C SER A 267 -64.76 39.42 -53.58
N SER A 268 -63.61 39.66 -54.25
CA SER A 268 -63.39 40.40 -55.54
C SER A 268 -63.62 41.93 -55.67
N SER A 269 -62.99 42.71 -56.58
CA SER A 269 -61.79 42.62 -57.48
C SER A 269 -61.60 44.01 -58.20
N PRO A 270 -61.16 44.09 -59.48
CA PRO A 270 -59.80 44.15 -60.07
C PRO A 270 -59.51 45.61 -60.58
N PRO A 271 -58.86 45.95 -61.73
CA PRO A 271 -57.96 45.27 -62.70
C PRO A 271 -56.67 46.09 -63.03
N VAL A 272 -56.10 45.94 -64.26
CA VAL A 272 -55.14 46.87 -64.95
C VAL A 272 -53.68 46.80 -64.44
N GLN A 273 -52.59 46.68 -65.25
CA GLN A 273 -52.36 46.60 -66.72
C GLN A 273 -51.69 45.26 -67.17
N VAL A 274 -51.15 45.24 -68.40
CA VAL A 274 -50.50 44.21 -69.27
C VAL A 274 -49.50 45.01 -70.15
N GLN A 275 -48.35 44.56 -70.68
CA GLN A 275 -47.52 43.34 -70.56
C GLN A 275 -46.20 43.60 -71.34
N GLY A 276 -45.14 42.85 -71.07
CA GLY A 276 -43.91 42.84 -71.86
C GLY A 276 -43.08 41.56 -71.59
N GLU A 277 -43.11 40.63 -72.53
CA GLU A 277 -42.24 39.43 -72.61
C GLU A 277 -40.78 39.84 -72.95
N ASP A 278 -39.74 39.00 -72.80
CA ASP A 278 -39.70 37.53 -72.90
C ASP A 278 -38.58 36.89 -72.03
N THR A 279 -38.81 35.62 -71.68
CA THR A 279 -37.93 34.50 -71.26
C THR A 279 -36.43 34.67 -71.58
N GLY A 280 -35.44 34.26 -70.77
CA GLY A 280 -35.32 33.47 -69.54
C GLY A 280 -33.81 33.18 -69.30
N ASP A 281 -33.30 32.17 -68.59
CA ASP A 281 -33.79 31.24 -67.55
C ASP A 281 -32.55 30.53 -66.92
N GLY A 282 -32.69 29.76 -65.83
CA GLY A 282 -31.80 28.62 -65.52
C GLY A 282 -30.76 28.79 -64.39
N LEU A 283 -30.94 28.00 -63.33
CA LEU A 283 -30.04 27.83 -62.16
C LEU A 283 -29.09 26.65 -62.36
N GLN A 284 -27.76 26.77 -62.13
CA GLN A 284 -26.91 25.85 -61.33
C GLN A 284 -25.39 26.13 -61.45
N ASP A 285 -24.74 26.15 -60.28
CA ASP A 285 -23.50 25.47 -59.84
C ASP A 285 -22.20 25.35 -60.68
N ALA A 286 -21.10 25.27 -59.91
CA ALA A 286 -19.77 24.67 -60.18
C ALA A 286 -18.56 25.57 -60.50
N GLU A 287 -17.59 25.52 -59.57
CA GLU A 287 -16.13 25.75 -59.71
C GLU A 287 -15.47 24.68 -60.64
N PRO A 288 -14.13 24.69 -60.93
CA PRO A 288 -13.05 25.62 -60.54
C PRO A 288 -12.08 26.02 -61.70
N GLU A 289 -11.03 26.81 -61.41
CA GLU A 289 -9.59 26.49 -61.64
C GLU A 289 -8.63 27.70 -61.81
N ALA A 290 -7.36 27.42 -61.49
CA ALA A 290 -6.11 28.00 -62.05
C ALA A 290 -5.64 29.43 -61.71
N ASP A 291 -4.67 29.45 -60.79
CA ASP A 291 -3.31 30.00 -61.00
C ASP A 291 -3.08 31.53 -60.99
N ARG A 292 -2.47 32.00 -59.88
CA ARG A 292 -1.08 32.52 -59.95
C ARG A 292 -0.34 32.57 -58.61
N GLN A 293 0.80 31.89 -58.60
CA GLN A 293 1.89 32.00 -57.65
C GLN A 293 2.47 33.43 -57.51
N ARG A 294 2.83 33.87 -56.29
CA ARG A 294 4.22 34.32 -56.00
C ARG A 294 4.56 34.45 -54.50
N ASP A 295 5.46 33.57 -54.09
CA ASP A 295 6.51 33.64 -53.07
C ASP A 295 6.79 34.98 -52.36
N THR A 296 7.02 34.90 -51.04
CA THR A 296 8.26 35.38 -50.39
C THR A 296 8.42 34.72 -49.00
N GLN A 297 9.34 33.77 -48.86
CA GLN A 297 9.85 33.30 -47.56
C GLN A 297 11.19 32.58 -47.74
N VAL A 298 12.14 32.79 -46.81
CA VAL A 298 13.38 32.03 -46.47
C VAL A 298 14.26 32.95 -45.58
N PRO A 299 15.04 32.49 -44.58
CA PRO A 299 15.03 31.23 -43.81
C PRO A 299 15.03 31.42 -42.27
N ALA A 300 14.98 30.31 -41.52
CA ALA A 300 16.09 29.83 -40.64
C ALA A 300 15.66 29.22 -39.29
N ALA A 301 15.76 27.89 -39.19
CA ALA A 301 16.33 27.16 -38.04
C ALA A 301 16.59 25.71 -38.47
N ALA A 302 17.78 25.17 -38.21
CA ALA A 302 18.17 23.83 -38.63
C ALA A 302 17.70 22.75 -37.66
N ALA A 303 17.56 21.53 -38.16
CA ALA A 303 17.33 20.32 -37.38
C ALA A 303 18.36 19.24 -37.79
N GLU A 304 19.04 18.70 -36.79
CA GLU A 304 19.94 17.52 -36.78
C GLU A 304 19.76 16.91 -35.37
N ASP A 305 19.85 15.60 -35.09
CA ASP A 305 20.06 14.38 -35.87
C ASP A 305 19.59 13.19 -34.96
N PRO A 306 18.92 12.13 -35.46
CA PRO A 306 18.56 10.97 -34.63
C PRO A 306 19.60 9.84 -34.72
N GLN A 307 20.31 9.58 -33.62
CA GLN A 307 21.33 8.53 -33.56
C GLN A 307 20.80 7.11 -33.84
N GLU A 308 21.44 6.47 -34.82
CA GLU A 308 21.25 5.05 -35.17
C GLU A 308 21.88 4.14 -34.11
N VAL A 309 21.08 3.31 -33.43
CA VAL A 309 21.57 2.27 -32.50
C VAL A 309 21.25 0.87 -33.01
N THR A 310 22.29 0.15 -33.41
CA THR A 310 22.23 -1.22 -33.93
C THR A 310 21.95 -2.23 -32.82
N TYR A 311 20.83 -2.94 -32.89
CA TYR A 311 20.56 -4.09 -32.01
C TYR A 311 21.12 -5.39 -32.60
N ALA A 312 22.01 -6.07 -31.86
CA ALA A 312 22.40 -7.44 -32.17
C ALA A 312 21.43 -8.44 -31.54
N GLN A 313 20.74 -9.24 -32.35
CA GLN A 313 19.97 -10.38 -31.84
C GLN A 313 20.91 -11.56 -31.51
N LEU A 314 20.82 -12.08 -30.28
CA LEU A 314 21.55 -13.25 -29.81
C LEU A 314 20.65 -14.50 -29.89
N HIS A 315 21.03 -15.46 -30.74
CA HIS A 315 20.25 -16.68 -31.00
C HIS A 315 20.46 -17.72 -29.88
N PRO A 316 19.43 -18.23 -29.18
CA PRO A 316 19.61 -18.96 -27.91
C PRO A 316 20.21 -20.39 -27.97
N THR A 317 20.77 -20.84 -29.11
CA THR A 317 20.90 -22.28 -29.41
C THR A 317 22.33 -22.83 -29.39
N ARG A 318 23.32 -22.08 -28.89
CA ARG A 318 24.70 -22.57 -28.75
C ARG A 318 25.39 -22.14 -27.46
N LEU A 319 24.99 -22.72 -26.34
CA LEU A 319 25.82 -22.87 -25.14
C LEU A 319 25.32 -24.10 -24.33
N ARG A 320 25.61 -25.29 -24.87
CA ARG A 320 25.43 -26.57 -24.18
C ARG A 320 26.65 -27.45 -24.46
N ALA A 321 27.68 -27.25 -23.64
CA ALA A 321 28.78 -28.19 -23.46
C ALA A 321 28.63 -28.76 -22.03
N GLY A 322 28.81 -30.07 -21.88
CA GLY A 322 28.25 -30.81 -20.75
C GLY A 322 29.02 -30.69 -19.43
N VAL A 323 28.27 -30.89 -18.35
CA VAL A 323 28.74 -31.48 -17.09
C VAL A 323 27.71 -32.55 -16.72
N ASP A 324 28.15 -33.78 -16.50
CA ASP A 324 27.26 -34.92 -16.25
C ASP A 324 26.60 -34.84 -14.86
N PRO A 325 25.30 -35.15 -14.72
CA PRO A 325 24.68 -35.30 -13.42
C PRO A 325 25.07 -36.64 -12.77
N LEU A 326 25.47 -36.59 -11.50
CA LEU A 326 25.54 -37.79 -10.64
C LEU A 326 24.14 -38.41 -10.46
N PRO A 327 24.04 -39.73 -10.27
CA PRO A 327 22.74 -40.39 -10.11
C PRO A 327 22.05 -39.96 -8.81
N PRO A 328 20.71 -39.85 -8.81
CA PRO A 328 19.96 -39.49 -7.61
C PRO A 328 20.05 -40.58 -6.54
N ARG A 329 20.17 -40.17 -5.28
CA ARG A 329 19.85 -41.01 -4.13
C ARG A 329 18.36 -40.90 -3.85
N ASP A 330 17.67 -42.03 -3.77
CA ASP A 330 16.26 -42.07 -3.35
C ASP A 330 16.12 -41.58 -1.90
N PRO A 331 15.15 -40.69 -1.60
CA PRO A 331 14.80 -40.35 -0.23
C PRO A 331 13.96 -41.46 0.42
N GLU A 332 14.37 -41.88 1.62
CA GLU A 332 13.63 -42.82 2.46
C GLU A 332 12.26 -42.22 2.87
N PRO A 333 11.14 -42.98 2.78
CA PRO A 333 9.82 -42.44 3.06
C PRO A 333 9.62 -42.19 4.57
N PRO A 334 9.10 -41.02 4.99
CA PRO A 334 8.83 -40.74 6.40
C PRO A 334 7.72 -41.65 6.94
N SER A 335 7.88 -42.14 8.17
CA SER A 335 6.93 -43.04 8.80
C SER A 335 5.60 -42.34 9.12
N THR A 336 4.51 -42.85 8.56
CA THR A 336 3.16 -42.36 8.84
C THR A 336 2.62 -42.93 10.14
N GLN A 337 2.83 -42.22 11.26
CA GLN A 337 1.98 -42.35 12.46
C GLN A 337 1.08 -41.12 12.58
N PRO A 338 -0.26 -41.27 12.53
CA PRO A 338 -1.17 -40.13 12.64
C PRO A 338 -1.30 -39.65 14.08
N CYS A 339 -0.94 -38.40 14.35
CA CYS A 339 -1.27 -37.74 15.60
C CYS A 339 -2.78 -37.44 15.65
N VAL A 340 -3.50 -38.10 16.55
CA VAL A 340 -4.93 -37.87 16.77
C VAL A 340 -5.12 -36.64 17.66
N TYR A 341 -5.64 -35.56 17.08
CA TYR A 341 -6.09 -34.38 17.85
C TYR A 341 -7.56 -34.54 18.22
N ALA A 342 -7.85 -34.57 19.53
CA ALA A 342 -9.21 -34.56 20.03
C ALA A 342 -9.73 -33.11 20.16
N THR A 343 -10.86 -32.81 19.53
CA THR A 343 -11.58 -31.55 19.72
C THR A 343 -12.58 -31.65 20.86
N LEU A 344 -12.41 -30.84 21.91
CA LEU A 344 -13.38 -30.70 23.00
C LEU A 344 -14.45 -29.67 22.62
N THR A 345 -15.69 -30.14 22.42
CA THR A 345 -16.88 -29.28 22.35
C THR A 345 -17.48 -29.13 23.75
N LEU A 346 -17.46 -27.92 24.30
CA LEU A 346 -18.21 -27.59 25.51
C LEU A 346 -19.69 -27.35 25.17
N SER A 347 -20.58 -27.96 25.95
CA SER A 347 -22.05 -27.86 25.87
C SER A 347 -22.61 -27.33 27.18
#